data_AF-A0AB38VRF8-F1
#
_entry.id   AF-A0AB38VRF8-F1
#
_cell.length_a   1.000
_cell.length_b   1.000
_cell.length_c   1.000
_cell.angle_alpha   90.00
_cell.angle_beta   90.00
_cell.angle_gamma   90.00
#
_symmetry.space_group_name_H-M   'P 1'
#
loop_
_entity.id
_entity.type
_entity.pdbx_description
1 polymer ?
#
loop_
_entity_poly.entity_id
_entity_poly.type
_entity_poly.pdbx_seq_one_letter_code
_entity_poly.pdbx_strand_id
1 'polypeptide(L)'
;MLYDVTASLLIIVASMFTLATIIALYRAPDALTRANLMGNTTSVALPLILIASLINDIGQGDFSVGNLIRVVLTIAGLLVILAIGSFIMGRSLYETEE
;
A
#
# COMPACT_ATOMS: atom_id res chain seq x y z
N MET A 1 2.76 -18.29 17.51
CA MET A 1 3.50 -19.06 16.47
C MET A 1 2.88 -18.98 15.09
N LEU A 2 1.70 -19.55 14.80
CA LEU A 2 1.14 -19.52 13.44
C LEU A 2 0.81 -18.10 12.94
N TYR A 3 0.20 -17.27 13.81
CA TYR A 3 -0.12 -15.88 13.53
C TYR A 3 1.13 -15.04 13.26
N ASP A 4 2.18 -15.21 14.06
CA ASP A 4 3.45 -14.49 13.90
C ASP A 4 4.12 -14.81 12.57
N VAL A 5 4.14 -16.10 12.19
CA VAL A 5 4.70 -16.55 10.90
C VAL A 5 3.89 -15.97 9.75
N THR A 6 2.56 -16.01 9.84
CA THR A 6 1.67 -15.48 8.80
C THR A 6 1.84 -13.97 8.64
N ALA A 7 1.83 -13.22 9.74
CA ALA A 7 2.06 -11.77 9.73
C ALA A 7 3.44 -11.42 9.17
N SER A 8 4.49 -12.14 9.57
CA SER A 8 5.85 -11.95 9.06
C SER A 8 5.94 -12.17 7.56
N LEU A 9 5.31 -13.23 7.04
CA LEU A 9 5.26 -13.52 5.60
C LEU A 9 4.57 -12.40 4.82
N LEU A 10 3.43 -11.89 5.32
CA LEU A 10 2.73 -10.76 4.70
C LEU A 10 3.59 -9.49 4.67
N ILE A 11 4.33 -9.21 5.75
CA ILE A 11 5.26 -8.07 5.82
C ILE A 11 6.40 -8.24 4.82
N ILE A 12 6.96 -9.44 4.67
CA ILE A 12 8.02 -9.72 3.68
C ILE A 12 7.49 -9.48 2.27
N VAL A 13 6.30 -10.00 1.95
CA VAL A 13 5.67 -9.79 0.64
C VAL A 13 5.41 -8.30 0.40
N ALA A 14 4.83 -7.58 1.36
CA ALA A 14 4.63 -6.13 1.25
C ALA A 14 5.93 -5.35 1.04
N SER A 15 7.00 -5.77 1.72
CA SER A 15 8.34 -5.18 1.56
C SER A 15 8.88 -5.43 0.15
N MET A 16 8.68 -6.63 -0.42
CA MET A 16 9.06 -6.92 -1.80
C MET A 16 8.30 -6.04 -2.80
N PHE A 17 6.99 -5.84 -2.63
CA PHE A 17 6.22 -4.92 -3.46
C PHE A 17 6.76 -3.48 -3.36
N THR A 18 7.08 -3.03 -2.15
CA THR A 18 7.63 -1.69 -1.92
C THR A 18 9.01 -1.53 -2.59
N LEU A 19 9.89 -2.51 -2.43
CA LEU A 19 11.21 -2.53 -3.08
C LEU A 19 11.10 -2.57 -4.61
N ALA A 20 10.19 -3.39 -5.14
CA ALA A 20 9.94 -3.44 -6.57
C ALA A 20 9.48 -2.08 -7.11
N THR A 21 8.58 -1.39 -6.40
CA THR A 21 8.16 -0.02 -6.75
C THR A 21 9.33 0.96 -6.74
N ILE A 22 10.19 0.91 -5.72
CA ILE A 22 11.38 1.78 -5.63
C ILE A 22 12.32 1.54 -6.81
N ILE A 23 12.65 0.27 -7.11
CA ILE A 23 13.52 -0.09 -8.23
C ILE A 23 12.90 0.36 -9.55
N ALA A 24 11.59 0.17 -9.73
CA ALA A 24 10.88 0.59 -10.93
C ALA A 24 10.88 2.12 -11.10
N LEU A 25 10.66 2.88 -10.01
CA LEU A 25 10.72 4.34 -10.01
C LEU A 25 12.09 4.86 -10.44
N TYR A 26 13.17 4.26 -9.95
CA TYR A 26 14.54 4.62 -10.36
C TYR A 26 14.81 4.36 -11.85
N ARG A 27 14.16 3.36 -12.42
CA ARG A 27 14.34 2.96 -13.83
C ARG A 27 13.36 3.63 -14.78
N ALA A 28 12.31 4.27 -14.27
CA ALA A 28 11.24 4.80 -15.09
C ALA A 28 11.70 6.04 -15.89
N PRO A 29 11.46 6.06 -17.21
CA PRO A 29 12.03 7.07 -18.11
C PRO A 29 11.31 8.42 -18.03
N ASP A 30 10.01 8.41 -17.73
CA ASP A 30 9.14 9.59 -17.77
C ASP A 30 8.30 9.74 -16.48
N ALA A 31 7.69 10.92 -16.33
CA ALA A 31 6.92 11.27 -15.14
C ALA A 31 5.59 10.49 -15.04
N LEU A 32 4.94 10.19 -16.17
CA LEU A 32 3.67 9.48 -16.20
C LEU A 32 3.84 8.02 -15.80
N THR A 33 4.87 7.36 -16.30
CA THR A 33 5.26 6.00 -15.88
C THR A 33 5.60 5.97 -14.39
N ARG A 34 6.34 6.97 -13.88
CA ARG A 34 6.63 7.06 -12.43
C ARG A 34 5.36 7.20 -11.59
N ALA A 35 4.43 8.06 -12.01
CA ALA A 35 3.15 8.25 -11.33
C ALA A 35 2.35 6.93 -11.26
N ASN A 36 2.31 6.17 -12.36
CA ASN A 36 1.60 4.89 -12.41
C ASN A 36 2.25 3.81 -11.52
N LEU A 37 3.58 3.82 -11.38
CA LEU A 37 4.30 2.85 -10.56
C LEU A 37 4.05 3.03 -9.05
N MET A 38 3.82 4.27 -8.59
CA MET A 38 3.58 4.55 -7.16
C MET A 38 2.35 3.86 -6.60
N GLY A 39 1.36 3.55 -7.45
CA GLY A 39 0.10 2.92 -7.02
C GLY A 39 0.30 1.55 -6.39
N ASN A 40 1.34 0.80 -6.77
CA ASN A 40 1.58 -0.56 -6.28
C ASN A 40 1.88 -0.59 -4.77
N THR A 41 2.70 0.34 -4.27
CA THR A 41 2.99 0.43 -2.83
C THR A 41 1.73 0.81 -2.04
N THR A 42 0.97 1.80 -2.52
CA THR A 42 -0.18 2.33 -1.77
C THR A 42 -1.40 1.41 -1.82
N SER A 43 -1.66 0.73 -2.95
CA SER A 43 -2.82 -0.16 -3.12
C SER A 43 -2.61 -1.59 -2.64
N VAL A 44 -1.37 -2.07 -2.57
CA VAL A 44 -1.08 -3.48 -2.23
C VAL A 44 -0.21 -3.60 -0.98
N ALA A 45 0.97 -2.96 -0.96
CA ALA A 45 1.92 -3.14 0.14
C ALA A 45 1.38 -2.58 1.47
N LEU A 46 0.85 -1.36 1.48
CA LEU A 46 0.32 -0.75 2.71
C LEU A 46 -0.89 -1.54 3.28
N PRO A 47 -1.89 -1.95 2.49
CA PRO A 47 -2.97 -2.81 2.98
C PRO A 47 -2.47 -4.15 3.54
N LEU A 48 -1.49 -4.80 2.89
CA LEU A 48 -0.89 -6.04 3.38
C LEU A 48 -0.25 -5.86 4.77
N ILE A 49 0.45 -4.75 5.01
CA ILE A 49 1.05 -4.44 6.31
C ILE A 49 -0.03 -4.25 7.38
N LEU A 50 -1.12 -3.54 7.06
CA LEU A 50 -2.22 -3.32 8.00
C LEU A 50 -2.95 -4.62 8.35
N ILE A 51 -3.15 -5.50 7.36
CA ILE A 51 -3.72 -6.84 7.59
C ILE A 51 -2.77 -7.70 8.44
N ALA A 52 -1.47 -7.64 8.17
CA ALA A 52 -0.48 -8.35 8.98
C ALA A 52 -0.51 -7.90 10.45
N SER A 53 -0.68 -6.59 10.70
CA SER A 53 -0.85 -6.05 12.06
C SER A 53 -2.07 -6.65 12.75
N LEU A 54 -3.24 -6.72 12.08
CA LEU A 54 -4.44 -7.33 12.68
C LEU A 54 -4.24 -8.81 13.01
N ILE A 55 -3.60 -9.56 12.11
CA ILE A 55 -3.30 -10.98 12.32
C ILE A 55 -2.39 -11.16 13.54
N ASN A 56 -1.42 -10.25 13.70
CA ASN A 56 -0.52 -10.27 14.85
C ASN A 56 -1.26 -9.93 16.15
N ASP A 57 -2.11 -8.92 16.18
CA ASP A 57 -2.93 -8.57 17.36
C ASP A 57 -3.84 -9.74 17.79
N ILE A 58 -4.45 -10.44 16.83
CA ILE A 58 -5.25 -11.65 17.10
C ILE A 58 -4.37 -12.74 17.73
N GLY A 59 -3.15 -12.91 17.23
CA GLY A 59 -2.19 -13.88 17.77
C GLY A 59 -1.72 -13.57 19.19
N GLN A 60 -1.66 -12.29 19.56
CA GLN A 60 -1.27 -11.83 20.91
C GLN A 60 -2.44 -11.80 21.90
N GLY A 61 -3.68 -11.92 21.43
CA GLY A 61 -4.88 -11.80 22.26
C GLY A 61 -5.32 -10.35 22.52
N ASP A 62 -4.68 -9.38 21.87
CA ASP A 62 -4.95 -7.94 21.97
C ASP A 62 -5.96 -7.44 20.93
N PHE A 63 -6.73 -8.36 20.33
CA PHE A 63 -7.71 -8.02 19.31
C PHE A 63 -8.83 -7.14 19.87
N SER A 64 -9.05 -6.01 19.20
CA SER A 64 -10.15 -5.09 19.49
C SER A 64 -10.93 -4.78 18.21
N VAL A 65 -12.26 -4.80 18.30
CA VAL A 65 -13.16 -4.37 17.22
C VAL A 65 -12.86 -2.92 16.80
N GLY A 66 -12.44 -2.08 17.75
CA GLY A 66 -12.00 -0.72 17.45
C GLY A 66 -10.78 -0.69 16.54
N ASN A 67 -9.81 -1.60 16.72
CA ASN A 67 -8.65 -1.69 15.85
C ASN A 67 -9.01 -2.23 14.46
N LEU A 68 -9.89 -3.23 14.39
CA LEU A 68 -10.42 -3.73 13.12
C LEU A 68 -11.05 -2.61 12.29
N ILE A 69 -11.92 -1.79 12.90
CA ILE A 69 -12.55 -0.64 12.23
C ILE A 69 -11.49 0.35 11.75
N ARG A 70 -10.50 0.69 12.59
CA ARG A 70 -9.41 1.60 12.21
C ARG A 70 -8.64 1.08 11.00
N VAL A 71 -8.31 -0.20 10.96
CA VAL A 71 -7.59 -0.79 9.82
C VAL A 71 -8.43 -0.75 8.55
N VAL A 72 -9.71 -1.13 8.61
CA VAL A 72 -10.61 -1.07 7.45
C VAL A 72 -10.75 0.36 6.93
N LEU A 73 -10.98 1.33 7.81
CA LEU A 73 -11.06 2.75 7.44
C LEU A 73 -9.74 3.28 6.89
N THR A 74 -8.60 2.82 7.41
CA THR A 74 -7.27 3.21 6.92
C THR A 74 -7.06 2.69 5.50
N ILE A 75 -7.39 1.42 5.23
CA ILE A 75 -7.28 0.84 3.88
C ILE A 75 -8.21 1.58 2.91
N ALA A 76 -9.48 1.80 3.29
CA ALA A 76 -10.42 2.53 2.46
C ALA A 76 -9.93 3.96 2.17
N GLY A 77 -9.46 4.68 3.19
CA GLY A 77 -8.90 6.02 3.06
C GLY A 77 -7.69 6.05 2.13
N LEU A 78 -6.76 5.10 2.27
CA LEU A 78 -5.59 4.97 1.40
C LEU A 78 -5.99 4.78 -0.07
N LEU A 79 -6.98 3.92 -0.35
CA LEU A 79 -7.43 3.65 -1.71
C LEU A 79 -8.17 4.86 -2.33
N VAL A 80 -8.98 5.57 -1.53
CA VAL A 80 -9.66 6.79 -1.99
C VAL A 80 -8.64 7.89 -2.31
N ILE A 81 -7.67 8.13 -1.42
CA ILE A 81 -6.62 9.13 -1.65
C ILE A 81 -5.75 8.75 -2.85
N LEU A 82 -5.43 7.47 -3.01
CA LEU A 82 -4.71 6.99 -4.19
C LEU A 82 -5.48 7.29 -5.48
N ALA A 83 -6.77 6.96 -5.54
CA ALA A 83 -7.59 7.21 -6.72
C ALA A 83 -7.64 8.70 -7.09
N ILE A 84 -7.86 9.58 -6.10
CA ILE A 84 -7.91 11.03 -6.31
C ILE A 84 -6.54 11.56 -6.73
N GLY A 85 -5.47 11.14 -6.06
CA GLY A 85 -4.10 11.56 -6.35
C GLY A 85 -3.66 11.16 -7.75
N SER A 86 -3.92 9.90 -8.15
CA SER A 86 -3.62 9.42 -9.51
C SER A 86 -4.41 10.17 -10.58
N PHE A 87 -5.68 10.51 -10.33
CA PHE A 87 -6.49 11.30 -11.26
C PHE A 87 -5.92 12.72 -11.46
N ILE A 88 -5.62 13.42 -10.37
CA ILE A 88 -5.06 14.79 -10.43
C ILE A 88 -3.70 14.77 -11.12
N MET A 89 -2.82 13.83 -10.73
CA MET A 89 -1.47 13.73 -11.28
C MET A 89 -1.49 13.39 -12.78
N GLY A 90 -2.33 12.42 -13.19
CA GLY A 90 -2.49 12.05 -14.59
C GLY A 90 -2.96 13.22 -15.45
N ARG A 91 -3.91 14.03 -14.97
CA ARG A 91 -4.36 15.24 -15.67
C ARG A 91 -3.27 16.30 -15.77
N SER A 92 -2.57 16.57 -14.67
CA SER A 92 -1.51 17.60 -14.68
C SER A 92 -0.34 17.23 -15.59
N LEU A 93 -0.02 15.93 -15.71
CA LEU A 93 1.06 15.47 -16.58
C LEU A 93 0.65 15.52 -18.05
N TYR A 94 -0.60 15.15 -18.37
CA TYR A 94 -1.14 15.28 -19.71
C TYR A 94 -1.09 16.73 -20.21
N GLU A 95 -1.44 17.69 -19.36
CA GLU A 95 -1.43 19.13 -19.68
C GLU A 95 0.00 19.70 -19.91
N THR A 96 1.06 18.98 -19.55
CA THR A 96 2.46 19.43 -19.71
C THR A 96 3.22 18.78 -20.87
N GLU A 97 2.67 17.73 -21.49
CA GLU A 97 3.28 17.05 -22.64
C GLU A 97 2.76 17.57 -24.00
N GLU A 98 1.71 18.41 -24.02
CA GLU A 98 1.28 19.25 -25.16
C GLU A 98 1.94 20.65 -25.10
#